data_AF-A0A553PEX1-F1
#
_entry.id   AF-A0A553PEX1-F1
#
_cell.length_a   1.000
_cell.length_b   1.000
_cell.length_c   1.000
_cell.angle_alpha   90.00
_cell.angle_beta   90.00
_cell.angle_gamma   90.00
#
_symmetry.space_group_name_H-M   'P 1'
#
loop_
_entity.id
_entity.type
_entity.pdbx_description
1 polymer ?
#
loop_
_entity_poly.entity_id
_entity_poly.type
_entity_poly.pdbx_seq_one_letter_code
_entity_poly.pdbx_strand_id
1 'polypeptide(L)'
;MKSAATKAAEAAIECPSAFAGDQVNTYFNNFKSQTEKMLDKAKFNTVMNLETPENQGSWAGKETAVFEEYTTTQVLCIRAMGMCTPAPAVAANLPQASAPASSVIQVPEVKVPVLSLDNNPAKLRSWLLKMQSFFKTNNLSSYTTLDHQTYVRQFIDVELENMIAPQVSMTTEIFGVGGMLELIEGEFRQRYPMQARRVEYFAITWKSGDSYSKHLAKIESLAKEADLVNMSINQIQAFGLVSSVYADEKLKRKLLELENPSLKTVKQKILAYEKAIFAATIPSTSTAEERKRARCPRKSSVCNKCGRQGHLSPACMSGVPYPKKDKALTLPARAFQALKSTSSAEHSKEPETVGQNPFEYEESDFVSHVCAMEAVQSASGSRATPRINVHIRSP
;
A
#
# COMPACT_ATOMS: atom_id res chain seq x y z
N MET A 1 8.22 -21.06 -12.91
CA MET A 1 6.90 -20.39 -12.86
C MET A 1 6.98 -18.88 -12.64
N LYS A 2 7.89 -18.35 -11.79
CA LYS A 2 8.27 -16.92 -11.74
C LYS A 2 8.43 -16.27 -13.12
N SER A 3 9.08 -16.98 -14.04
CA SER A 3 9.25 -16.54 -15.43
C SER A 3 7.94 -16.45 -16.24
N ALA A 4 6.88 -17.20 -15.94
CA ALA A 4 5.72 -17.28 -16.83
C ALA A 4 4.72 -16.15 -16.59
N ALA A 5 4.38 -15.87 -15.32
CA ALA A 5 3.48 -14.76 -14.97
C ALA A 5 4.13 -13.40 -15.23
N THR A 6 5.42 -13.24 -14.89
CA THR A 6 6.17 -12.01 -15.18
C THR A 6 6.33 -11.79 -16.68
N LYS A 7 6.69 -12.82 -17.48
CA LYS A 7 6.74 -12.70 -18.95
C LYS A 7 5.37 -12.41 -19.57
N ALA A 8 4.28 -12.98 -19.04
CA ALA A 8 2.94 -12.69 -19.54
C ALA A 8 2.53 -11.23 -19.26
N ALA A 9 2.86 -10.71 -18.07
CA ALA A 9 2.60 -9.32 -17.73
C ALA A 9 3.49 -8.34 -18.51
N GLU A 10 4.78 -8.67 -18.70
CA GLU A 10 5.71 -7.91 -19.55
C GLU A 10 5.25 -7.91 -21.02
N ALA A 11 4.86 -9.06 -21.56
CA ALA A 11 4.33 -9.18 -22.92
C ALA A 11 3.01 -8.41 -23.11
N ALA A 12 2.14 -8.35 -22.10
CA ALA A 12 0.92 -7.54 -22.14
C ALA A 12 1.21 -6.03 -22.10
N ILE A 13 2.30 -5.62 -21.46
CA ILE A 13 2.79 -4.22 -21.48
C ILE A 13 3.41 -3.88 -22.84
N GLU A 14 4.15 -4.81 -23.44
CA GLU A 14 4.82 -4.61 -24.73
C GLU A 14 3.86 -4.64 -25.94
N CYS A 15 2.75 -5.39 -25.88
CA CYS A 15 1.79 -5.48 -26.99
C CYS A 15 0.30 -5.45 -26.53
N PRO A 16 -0.22 -4.26 -26.14
CA PRO A 16 -1.58 -4.12 -25.60
C PRO A 16 -2.70 -4.54 -26.58
N SER A 17 -2.45 -4.47 -27.90
CA SER A 17 -3.43 -4.81 -28.94
C SER A 17 -3.58 -6.31 -29.20
N ALA A 18 -2.62 -7.14 -28.76
CA ALA A 18 -2.62 -8.58 -29.03
C ALA A 18 -3.38 -9.39 -27.96
N PHE A 19 -3.70 -8.79 -26.82
CA PHE A 19 -4.38 -9.47 -25.71
C PHE A 19 -5.87 -9.09 -25.67
N ALA A 20 -6.73 -10.01 -26.09
CA ALA A 20 -8.15 -9.90 -25.85
C ALA A 20 -8.44 -9.90 -24.34
N GLY A 21 -9.35 -9.05 -23.88
CA GLY A 21 -9.66 -8.87 -22.45
C GLY A 21 -10.00 -10.17 -21.70
N ASP A 22 -10.53 -11.17 -22.39
CA ASP A 22 -10.84 -12.49 -21.82
C ASP A 22 -9.60 -13.29 -21.43
N GLN A 23 -8.51 -13.21 -22.21
CA GLN A 23 -7.27 -13.92 -21.87
C GLN A 23 -6.60 -13.30 -20.64
N VAL A 24 -6.60 -11.97 -20.54
CA VAL A 24 -6.06 -11.25 -19.37
C VAL A 24 -6.85 -11.62 -18.10
N ASN A 25 -8.18 -11.69 -18.19
CA ASN A 25 -9.03 -12.12 -17.09
C ASN A 25 -8.76 -13.58 -16.67
N THR A 26 -8.59 -14.51 -17.62
CA THR A 26 -8.26 -15.91 -17.31
C THR A 26 -6.89 -16.03 -16.63
N TYR A 27 -5.86 -15.32 -17.13
CA TYR A 27 -4.55 -15.29 -16.48
C TYR A 27 -4.61 -14.70 -15.07
N PHE A 28 -5.38 -13.62 -14.88
CA PHE A 28 -5.58 -12.99 -13.58
C PHE A 28 -6.27 -13.92 -12.59
N ASN A 29 -7.34 -14.60 -13.01
CA ASN A 29 -8.06 -15.56 -12.17
C ASN A 29 -7.20 -16.77 -11.79
N ASN A 30 -6.40 -17.29 -12.72
CA ASN A 30 -5.44 -18.37 -12.44
C ASN A 30 -4.35 -17.92 -11.46
N PHE A 31 -3.78 -16.73 -11.66
CA PHE A 31 -2.77 -16.17 -10.76
C PHE A 31 -3.34 -15.97 -9.35
N LYS A 32 -4.54 -15.39 -9.24
CA LYS A 32 -5.24 -15.20 -7.96
C LYS A 32 -5.48 -16.54 -7.26
N SER A 33 -6.03 -17.53 -7.96
CA SER A 33 -6.29 -18.86 -7.40
C SER A 33 -5.01 -19.55 -6.92
N GLN A 34 -3.91 -19.45 -7.67
CA GLN A 34 -2.63 -20.01 -7.22
C GLN A 34 -2.05 -19.27 -6.01
N THR A 35 -2.20 -17.95 -5.97
CA THR A 35 -1.74 -17.14 -4.83
C THR A 35 -2.50 -17.49 -3.55
N GLU A 36 -3.82 -17.66 -3.64
CA GLU A 36 -4.65 -18.14 -2.52
C GLU A 36 -4.19 -19.52 -2.04
N LYS A 37 -3.93 -20.46 -2.95
CA LYS A 37 -3.37 -21.79 -2.61
C LYS A 37 -2.00 -21.70 -1.94
N MET A 38 -1.11 -20.82 -2.41
CA MET A 38 0.20 -20.61 -1.78
C MET A 38 0.08 -20.00 -0.39
N LEU A 39 -0.82 -19.04 -0.21
CA LEU A 39 -1.06 -18.39 1.08
C LEU A 39 -1.67 -19.37 2.09
N ASP A 40 -2.61 -20.21 1.66
CA ASP A 40 -3.20 -21.24 2.52
C ASP A 40 -2.20 -22.35 2.85
N LYS A 41 -1.34 -22.74 1.90
CA LYS A 41 -0.23 -23.65 2.16
C LYS A 41 0.79 -23.04 3.13
N ALA A 42 1.08 -21.74 3.02
CA ALA A 42 1.96 -21.02 3.94
C ALA A 42 1.36 -20.94 5.34
N LYS A 43 0.06 -20.62 5.46
CA LYS A 43 -0.67 -20.65 6.74
C LYS A 43 -0.66 -22.05 7.36
N PHE A 44 -0.96 -23.09 6.56
CA PHE A 44 -0.93 -24.49 7.01
C PHE A 44 0.46 -24.89 7.53
N ASN A 45 1.52 -24.56 6.78
CA ASN A 45 2.89 -24.83 7.20
C ASN A 45 3.31 -24.01 8.43
N THR A 46 2.80 -22.79 8.59
CA THR A 46 3.04 -21.94 9.77
C THR A 46 2.38 -22.54 11.00
N VAL A 47 1.14 -23.02 10.88
CA VAL A 47 0.42 -23.70 11.97
C VAL A 47 1.12 -25.01 12.37
N MET A 48 1.72 -25.73 11.42
CA MET A 48 2.34 -27.04 11.68
C MET A 48 3.82 -26.99 12.12
N ASN A 49 4.54 -25.86 12.02
CA ASN A 49 5.98 -25.78 12.29
C ASN A 49 6.41 -24.76 13.38
N LEU A 50 5.49 -24.21 14.16
CA LEU A 50 5.80 -23.18 15.17
C LEU A 50 6.52 -23.68 16.44
N GLU A 51 6.86 -24.97 16.56
CA GLU A 51 7.46 -25.50 17.80
C GLU A 51 9.00 -25.47 17.87
N THR A 52 9.73 -25.07 16.81
CA THR A 52 11.21 -25.04 16.86
C THR A 52 11.81 -23.65 16.55
N PRO A 53 12.53 -23.02 17.52
CA PRO A 53 13.17 -21.71 17.35
C PRO A 53 14.18 -21.63 16.19
N GLU A 54 14.79 -22.75 15.79
CA GLU A 54 15.79 -22.80 14.73
C GLU A 54 15.24 -22.46 13.34
N ASN A 55 13.93 -22.53 13.14
CA ASN A 55 13.32 -22.28 11.83
C ASN A 55 12.89 -20.81 11.60
N GLN A 56 12.76 -19.98 12.65
CA GLN A 56 12.23 -18.61 12.51
C GLN A 56 13.07 -17.71 11.58
N GLY A 57 14.40 -17.82 11.60
CA GLY A 57 15.27 -17.01 10.73
C GLY A 57 15.17 -17.36 9.24
N SER A 58 14.96 -18.65 8.92
CA SER A 58 14.78 -19.15 7.54
C SER A 58 13.43 -18.70 6.95
N TRP A 59 12.40 -18.55 7.79
CA TRP A 59 11.06 -18.14 7.36
C TRP A 59 10.94 -16.64 7.11
N ALA A 60 11.56 -15.78 7.92
CA ALA A 60 11.49 -14.32 7.73
C ALA A 60 11.98 -13.87 6.33
N GLY A 61 13.02 -14.52 5.80
CA GLY A 61 13.51 -14.28 4.44
C GLY A 61 12.54 -14.74 3.35
N LYS A 62 11.88 -15.89 3.55
CA LYS A 62 10.90 -16.43 2.59
C LYS A 62 9.59 -15.64 2.58
N GLU A 63 9.12 -15.19 3.74
CA GLU A 63 7.92 -14.35 3.86
C GLU A 63 8.12 -13.00 3.16
N THR A 64 9.29 -12.37 3.36
CA THR A 64 9.65 -11.13 2.67
C THR A 64 9.66 -11.32 1.14
N ALA A 65 10.24 -12.42 0.66
CA ALA A 65 10.28 -12.73 -0.77
C ALA A 65 8.88 -12.97 -1.37
N VAL A 66 8.00 -13.71 -0.68
CA VAL A 66 6.62 -13.95 -1.11
C VAL A 66 5.82 -12.66 -1.13
N PHE A 67 6.00 -11.79 -0.13
CA PHE A 67 5.32 -10.49 -0.08
C PHE A 67 5.79 -9.56 -1.20
N GLU A 68 7.09 -9.53 -1.49
CA GLU A 68 7.67 -8.74 -2.58
C GLU A 68 7.18 -9.23 -3.96
N GLU A 69 7.08 -10.55 -4.15
CA GLU A 69 6.54 -11.17 -5.36
C GLU A 69 5.04 -10.87 -5.56
N TYR A 70 4.25 -10.99 -4.49
CA TYR A 70 2.83 -10.64 -4.50
C TYR A 70 2.63 -9.16 -4.87
N THR A 71 3.37 -8.26 -4.22
CA THR A 71 3.26 -6.82 -4.46
C THR A 71 3.68 -6.46 -5.88
N THR A 72 4.79 -7.02 -6.37
CA THR A 72 5.27 -6.80 -7.74
C THR A 72 4.23 -7.25 -8.76
N THR A 73 3.64 -8.43 -8.57
CA THR A 73 2.64 -8.94 -9.50
C THR A 73 1.35 -8.13 -9.46
N GLN A 74 0.90 -7.73 -8.26
CA GLN A 74 -0.28 -6.87 -8.11
C GLN A 74 -0.10 -5.52 -8.83
N VAL A 75 1.09 -4.91 -8.72
CA VAL A 75 1.43 -3.66 -9.41
C VAL A 75 1.44 -3.84 -10.93
N LEU A 76 2.04 -4.92 -11.43
CA LEU A 76 2.05 -5.22 -12.87
C LEU A 76 0.63 -5.42 -13.41
N CYS A 77 -0.25 -6.13 -12.69
CA CYS A 77 -1.64 -6.29 -13.07
C CYS A 77 -2.39 -4.94 -13.08
N ILE A 78 -2.21 -4.09 -12.06
CA ILE A 78 -2.82 -2.75 -12.03
C ILE A 78 -2.37 -1.92 -13.23
N ARG A 79 -1.07 -1.98 -13.57
CA ARG A 79 -0.51 -1.25 -14.73
C ARG A 79 -1.11 -1.75 -16.05
N ALA A 80 -1.18 -3.07 -16.24
CA ALA A 80 -1.78 -3.66 -17.44
C ALA A 80 -3.26 -3.29 -17.59
N MET A 81 -4.03 -3.35 -16.50
CA MET A 81 -5.45 -2.94 -16.49
C MET A 81 -5.63 -1.45 -16.80
N GLY A 82 -4.72 -0.60 -16.37
CA GLY A 82 -4.74 0.84 -16.68
C GLY A 82 -4.46 1.16 -18.16
N MET A 83 -3.79 0.27 -18.88
CA MET A 83 -3.43 0.46 -20.30
C MET A 83 -4.47 -0.12 -21.28
N CYS A 84 -5.35 -1.00 -20.82
CA CYS A 84 -6.42 -1.61 -21.62
C CYS A 84 -7.69 -0.74 -21.74
N THR A 85 -7.56 0.58 -21.96
CA THR A 85 -8.72 1.36 -22.42
C THR A 85 -8.97 1.04 -23.89
N PRO A 86 -10.13 0.49 -24.28
CA PRO A 86 -10.40 0.21 -25.68
C PRO A 86 -10.38 1.51 -26.48
N ALA A 87 -9.58 1.55 -27.54
CA ALA A 87 -9.65 2.62 -28.53
C ALA A 87 -11.09 2.67 -29.10
N PRO A 88 -11.66 3.87 -29.34
CA PRO A 88 -13.00 3.98 -29.90
C PRO A 88 -13.03 3.25 -31.25
N ALA A 89 -13.89 2.24 -31.35
CA ALA A 89 -14.08 1.48 -32.57
C ALA A 89 -14.57 2.44 -33.68
N VAL A 90 -13.71 2.71 -34.66
CA VAL A 90 -14.07 3.41 -35.89
C VAL A 90 -14.89 2.43 -36.71
N ALA A 91 -16.21 2.53 -36.62
CA ALA A 91 -17.12 1.78 -37.47
C ALA A 91 -17.06 2.36 -38.90
N ALA A 92 -16.49 1.59 -39.83
CA ALA A 92 -16.47 1.91 -41.24
C ALA A 92 -17.65 1.25 -41.98
N ASN A 93 -18.43 2.12 -42.65
CA ASN A 93 -19.28 1.91 -43.83
C ASN A 93 -20.58 1.09 -43.75
N LEU A 94 -21.69 1.79 -44.06
CA LEU A 94 -22.87 1.28 -44.78
C LEU A 94 -23.39 2.36 -45.76
N PRO A 95 -24.14 1.99 -46.82
CA PRO A 95 -24.21 2.73 -48.08
C PRO A 95 -25.23 3.87 -48.11
N GLN A 96 -24.93 4.78 -49.03
CA GLN A 96 -25.62 6.02 -49.36
C GLN A 96 -27.04 5.78 -49.91
N ALA A 97 -28.04 6.34 -49.21
CA ALA A 97 -29.38 6.52 -49.73
C ALA A 97 -29.96 7.89 -49.30
N SER A 98 -30.32 8.65 -50.32
CA SER A 98 -31.16 9.86 -50.44
C SER A 98 -31.88 10.41 -49.19
N ALA A 99 -31.64 11.71 -48.95
CA ALA A 99 -32.39 12.60 -48.05
C ALA A 99 -33.88 12.72 -48.45
N PRO A 100 -34.80 12.99 -47.51
CA PRO A 100 -35.00 14.37 -47.03
C PRO A 100 -35.35 14.50 -45.53
N ALA A 101 -35.49 15.77 -45.11
CA ALA A 101 -35.89 16.31 -43.81
C ALA A 101 -34.77 16.48 -42.78
N SER A 102 -34.33 17.75 -42.66
CA SER A 102 -33.43 18.26 -41.64
C SER A 102 -34.10 18.19 -40.26
N SER A 103 -34.06 17.02 -39.64
CA SER A 103 -34.32 16.88 -38.21
C SER A 103 -33.16 17.56 -37.48
N VAL A 104 -33.42 18.77 -36.96
CA VAL A 104 -32.53 19.43 -36.00
C VAL A 104 -32.39 18.48 -34.81
N ILE A 105 -31.30 17.72 -34.77
CA ILE A 105 -30.91 16.98 -33.57
C ILE A 105 -30.62 18.06 -32.54
N GLN A 106 -31.56 18.30 -31.62
CA GLN A 106 -31.32 19.15 -30.48
C GLN A 106 -30.21 18.49 -29.67
N VAL A 107 -29.00 19.04 -29.77
CA VAL A 107 -27.88 18.60 -28.95
C VAL A 107 -28.30 18.84 -27.50
N PRO A 108 -28.26 17.81 -26.63
CA PRO A 108 -28.62 17.98 -25.23
C PRO A 108 -27.78 19.10 -24.62
N GLU A 109 -28.45 20.08 -24.04
CA GLU A 109 -27.80 21.18 -23.32
C GLU A 109 -26.92 20.59 -22.21
N VAL A 110 -25.60 20.82 -22.28
CA VAL A 110 -24.65 20.28 -21.32
C VAL A 110 -24.84 21.02 -20.00
N LYS A 111 -25.61 20.43 -19.08
CA LYS A 111 -25.82 21.00 -17.75
C LYS A 111 -24.58 20.75 -16.87
N VAL A 112 -23.84 21.82 -16.61
CA VAL A 112 -22.71 21.78 -15.67
C VAL A 112 -23.24 21.95 -14.23
N PRO A 113 -22.90 21.04 -13.30
CA PRO A 113 -23.24 21.22 -11.89
C PRO A 113 -22.37 22.28 -11.23
N VAL A 114 -22.87 22.90 -10.14
CA VAL A 114 -22.06 23.81 -9.31
C VAL A 114 -20.97 23.00 -8.59
N LEU A 115 -19.72 23.46 -8.69
CA LEU A 115 -18.56 22.90 -8.00
C LEU A 115 -18.33 23.63 -6.67
N SER A 116 -18.11 22.86 -5.60
CA SER A 116 -17.77 23.39 -4.26
C SER A 116 -16.46 22.83 -3.72
N LEU A 117 -15.87 23.51 -2.73
CA LEU A 117 -14.65 23.05 -2.04
C LEU A 117 -14.82 21.74 -1.26
N ASP A 118 -16.06 21.32 -0.99
CA ASP A 118 -16.37 20.03 -0.36
C ASP A 118 -16.38 18.86 -1.36
N ASN A 119 -16.29 19.15 -2.66
CA ASN A 119 -16.20 18.12 -3.67
C ASN A 119 -14.81 17.45 -3.64
N ASN A 120 -14.76 16.16 -3.95
CA ASN A 120 -13.50 15.44 -4.03
C ASN A 120 -12.81 15.63 -5.39
N PRO A 121 -11.52 15.29 -5.53
CA PRO A 121 -10.78 15.41 -6.79
C PRO A 121 -11.43 14.71 -7.99
N ALA A 122 -12.10 13.57 -7.77
CA ALA A 122 -12.82 12.87 -8.83
C ALA A 122 -14.02 13.67 -9.38
N LYS A 123 -14.75 14.38 -8.51
CA LYS A 123 -15.81 15.31 -8.92
C LYS A 123 -15.25 16.50 -9.68
N LEU A 124 -14.14 17.09 -9.22
CA LEU A 124 -13.44 18.16 -9.94
C LEU A 124 -13.06 17.72 -11.36
N ARG A 125 -12.42 16.56 -11.52
CA ARG A 125 -12.05 16.02 -12.85
C ARG A 125 -13.26 15.84 -13.76
N SER A 126 -14.37 15.33 -13.24
CA SER A 126 -15.62 15.22 -14.00
C SER A 126 -16.18 16.60 -14.38
N TRP A 127 -16.11 17.57 -13.46
CA TRP A 127 -16.56 18.94 -13.69
C TRP A 127 -15.73 19.65 -14.77
N LEU A 128 -14.40 19.54 -14.73
CA LEU A 128 -13.50 20.12 -15.74
C LEU A 128 -13.81 19.61 -17.15
N LEU A 129 -14.04 18.30 -17.30
CA LEU A 129 -14.43 17.70 -18.58
C LEU A 129 -15.78 18.22 -19.07
N LYS A 130 -16.75 18.39 -18.16
CA LYS A 130 -18.06 18.98 -18.50
C LYS A 130 -17.93 20.45 -18.89
N MET A 131 -17.10 21.22 -18.20
CA MET A 131 -16.82 22.62 -18.54
C MET A 131 -16.16 22.75 -19.91
N GLN A 132 -15.13 21.96 -20.20
CA GLN A 132 -14.52 21.93 -21.53
C GLN A 132 -15.54 21.56 -22.62
N SER A 133 -16.42 20.60 -22.35
CA SER A 133 -17.49 20.21 -23.27
C SER A 133 -18.51 21.33 -23.44
N PHE A 134 -18.90 22.02 -22.37
CA PHE A 134 -19.81 23.16 -22.40
C PHE A 134 -19.28 24.29 -23.29
N PHE A 135 -18.01 24.67 -23.16
CA PHE A 135 -17.38 25.70 -24.02
C PHE A 135 -17.34 25.28 -25.50
N LYS A 136 -17.05 24.00 -25.77
CA LYS A 136 -17.01 23.45 -27.14
C LYS A 136 -18.39 23.41 -27.79
N THR A 137 -19.39 22.88 -27.09
CA THR A 137 -20.74 22.69 -27.64
C THR A 137 -21.47 24.00 -27.88
N ASN A 138 -21.23 25.01 -27.04
CA ASN A 138 -21.91 26.31 -27.15
C ASN A 138 -21.16 27.31 -28.06
N ASN A 139 -20.11 26.89 -28.77
CA ASN A 139 -19.31 27.74 -29.66
C ASN A 139 -18.88 29.06 -29.00
N LEU A 140 -18.49 29.02 -27.73
CA LEU A 140 -18.15 30.22 -26.98
C LEU A 140 -16.80 30.83 -27.41
N SER A 141 -16.12 30.29 -28.41
CA SER A 141 -14.81 30.77 -28.89
C SER A 141 -14.81 32.23 -29.34
N SER A 142 -15.96 32.80 -29.72
CA SER A 142 -16.09 34.20 -30.14
C SER A 142 -16.32 35.20 -28.99
N TYR A 143 -16.54 34.70 -27.77
CA TYR A 143 -16.83 35.54 -26.61
C TYR A 143 -15.56 36.11 -25.99
N THR A 144 -15.70 37.21 -25.26
CA THR A 144 -14.56 37.83 -24.59
C THR A 144 -14.09 36.99 -23.40
N THR A 145 -12.82 37.16 -23.01
CA THR A 145 -12.28 36.52 -21.81
C THR A 145 -13.14 36.80 -20.57
N LEU A 146 -13.69 38.01 -20.45
CA LEU A 146 -14.54 38.39 -19.33
C LEU A 146 -15.89 37.64 -19.33
N ASP A 147 -16.49 37.46 -20.50
CA ASP A 147 -17.71 36.66 -20.64
C ASP A 147 -17.44 35.21 -20.24
N HIS A 148 -16.32 34.65 -20.71
CA HIS A 148 -15.92 33.29 -20.33
C HIS A 148 -15.73 33.15 -18.82
N GLN A 149 -15.08 34.12 -18.17
CA GLN A 149 -14.92 34.13 -16.71
C GLN A 149 -16.27 34.19 -16.01
N THR A 150 -17.19 35.00 -16.53
CA THR A 150 -18.55 35.12 -15.99
C THR A 150 -19.31 33.80 -16.06
N TYR A 151 -19.17 33.04 -17.15
CA TYR A 151 -19.75 31.70 -17.25
C TYR A 151 -19.16 30.74 -16.21
N VAL A 152 -17.83 30.72 -16.02
CA VAL A 152 -17.21 29.84 -15.02
C VAL A 152 -17.71 30.16 -13.61
N ARG A 153 -17.84 31.45 -13.26
CA ARG A 153 -18.33 31.91 -11.95
C ARG A 153 -19.74 31.40 -11.63
N GLN A 154 -20.60 31.20 -12.64
CA GLN A 154 -21.94 30.64 -12.45
C GLN A 154 -21.95 29.17 -12.02
N PHE A 155 -20.84 28.45 -12.24
CA PHE A 155 -20.73 27.00 -11.99
C PHE A 155 -19.77 26.65 -10.84
N ILE A 156 -19.35 27.64 -10.06
CA ILE A 156 -18.60 27.46 -8.82
C ILE A 156 -19.36 28.10 -7.67
N ASP A 157 -19.16 27.60 -6.45
CA ASP A 157 -19.73 28.23 -5.27
C ASP A 157 -18.98 29.52 -4.87
N VAL A 158 -19.64 30.31 -4.02
CA VAL A 158 -19.13 31.63 -3.59
C VAL A 158 -17.81 31.49 -2.82
N GLU A 159 -17.61 30.40 -2.07
CA GLU A 159 -16.38 30.17 -1.31
C GLU A 159 -15.20 29.90 -2.25
N LEU A 160 -15.35 29.00 -3.22
CA LEU A 160 -14.32 28.73 -4.24
C LEU A 160 -14.04 29.97 -5.09
N GLU A 161 -15.08 30.73 -5.46
CA GLU A 161 -14.91 31.99 -6.19
C GLU A 161 -14.04 32.98 -5.39
N ASN A 162 -14.32 33.16 -4.09
CA ASN A 162 -13.56 34.07 -3.24
C ASN A 162 -12.08 33.66 -3.10
N MET A 163 -11.78 32.36 -3.13
CA MET A 163 -10.40 31.84 -3.06
C MET A 163 -9.59 32.16 -4.31
N ILE A 164 -10.19 32.03 -5.49
CA ILE A 164 -9.49 32.25 -6.76
C ILE A 164 -9.56 33.71 -7.23
N ALA A 165 -10.55 34.50 -6.80
CA ALA A 165 -10.76 35.87 -7.28
C ALA A 165 -9.52 36.78 -7.17
N PRO A 166 -8.72 36.75 -6.10
CA PRO A 166 -7.49 37.56 -6.01
C PRO A 166 -6.43 37.20 -7.07
N GLN A 167 -6.52 36.01 -7.65
CA GLN A 167 -5.58 35.49 -8.65
C GLN A 167 -6.11 35.69 -10.09
N VAL A 168 -7.38 36.08 -10.26
CA VAL A 168 -8.03 36.25 -11.57
C VAL A 168 -8.11 37.74 -11.93
N SER A 169 -7.30 38.15 -12.90
CA SER A 169 -7.40 39.45 -13.59
C SER A 169 -8.36 39.41 -14.80
N MET A 170 -8.73 40.58 -15.34
CA MET A 170 -9.60 40.69 -16.53
C MET A 170 -9.00 40.05 -17.80
N THR A 171 -7.69 39.84 -17.84
CA THR A 171 -6.98 39.22 -18.97
C THR A 171 -6.67 37.74 -18.73
N THR A 172 -7.10 37.17 -17.60
CA THR A 172 -6.84 35.76 -17.26
C THR A 172 -7.69 34.86 -18.13
N GLU A 173 -7.04 34.10 -19.01
CA GLU A 173 -7.73 33.14 -19.85
C GLU A 173 -8.40 32.03 -19.02
N ILE A 174 -9.41 31.36 -19.59
CA ILE A 174 -10.03 30.21 -18.91
C ILE A 174 -9.15 28.97 -18.97
N PHE A 175 -8.56 28.73 -20.13
CA PHE A 175 -7.71 27.58 -20.42
C PHE A 175 -6.24 28.00 -20.45
N GLY A 176 -5.33 27.02 -20.33
CA GLY A 176 -3.90 27.26 -20.40
C GLY A 176 -3.25 27.52 -19.04
N VAL A 177 -1.93 27.76 -19.10
CA VAL A 177 -1.09 27.94 -17.90
C VAL A 177 -1.43 29.25 -17.22
N GLY A 178 -1.75 29.20 -15.93
CA GLY A 178 -2.24 30.34 -15.15
C GLY A 178 -3.69 30.72 -15.46
N GLY A 179 -4.40 29.90 -16.25
CA GLY A 179 -5.81 30.11 -16.55
C GLY A 179 -6.72 29.83 -15.35
N MET A 180 -7.94 30.33 -15.40
CA MET A 180 -8.90 30.22 -14.29
C MET A 180 -9.18 28.77 -13.88
N LEU A 181 -9.22 27.82 -14.83
CA LEU A 181 -9.41 26.40 -14.51
C LEU A 181 -8.20 25.81 -13.76
N GLU A 182 -6.98 26.22 -14.09
CA GLU A 182 -5.78 25.76 -13.38
C GLU A 182 -5.72 26.32 -11.94
N LEU A 183 -6.20 27.55 -11.74
CA LEU A 183 -6.33 28.14 -10.40
C LEU A 183 -7.31 27.34 -9.53
N ILE A 184 -8.47 26.95 -10.08
CA ILE A 184 -9.43 26.06 -9.41
C ILE A 184 -8.78 24.71 -9.08
N GLU A 185 -8.06 24.11 -10.03
CA GLU A 185 -7.31 22.87 -9.77
C GLU A 185 -6.24 23.05 -8.68
N GLY A 186 -5.62 24.23 -8.61
CA GLY A 186 -4.67 24.65 -7.58
C GLY A 186 -5.26 24.56 -6.17
N GLU A 187 -6.45 25.13 -5.96
CA GLU A 187 -7.14 25.08 -4.67
C GLU A 187 -7.42 23.64 -4.23
N PHE A 188 -7.84 22.77 -5.15
CA PHE A 188 -8.07 21.36 -4.85
C PHE A 188 -6.76 20.57 -4.63
N ARG A 189 -5.65 20.95 -5.29
CA ARG A 189 -4.32 20.37 -5.01
C ARG A 189 -3.85 20.72 -3.60
N GLN A 190 -4.10 21.94 -3.14
CA GLN A 190 -3.77 22.37 -1.79
C GLN A 190 -4.64 21.67 -0.74
N ARG A 191 -5.96 21.60 -0.96
CA ARG A 191 -6.90 20.98 -0.02
C ARG A 191 -6.80 19.46 0.03
N TYR A 192 -6.51 18.83 -1.11
CA TYR A 192 -6.32 17.39 -1.24
C TYR A 192 -4.90 17.11 -1.72
N PRO A 193 -3.88 17.16 -0.85
CA PRO A 193 -2.49 16.91 -1.25
C PRO A 193 -2.31 15.47 -1.73
N MET A 194 -1.41 15.27 -2.70
CA MET A 194 -1.20 13.96 -3.36
C MET A 194 -0.87 12.83 -2.38
N GLN A 195 -0.10 13.13 -1.32
CA GLN A 195 0.26 12.17 -0.28
C GLN A 195 -0.98 11.67 0.48
N ALA A 196 -1.94 12.56 0.76
CA ALA A 196 -3.19 12.19 1.43
C ALA A 196 -4.05 11.30 0.52
N ARG A 197 -4.16 11.62 -0.77
CA ARG A 197 -4.89 10.80 -1.76
C ARG A 197 -4.31 9.39 -1.86
N ARG A 198 -2.97 9.27 -1.86
CA ARG A 198 -2.27 7.98 -1.86
C ARG A 198 -2.57 7.17 -0.61
N VAL A 199 -2.51 7.78 0.58
CA VAL A 199 -2.87 7.09 1.82
C VAL A 199 -4.35 6.67 1.82
N GLU A 200 -5.27 7.51 1.34
CA GLU A 200 -6.69 7.16 1.23
C GLU A 200 -6.91 5.93 0.33
N TYR A 201 -6.21 5.86 -0.81
CA TYR A 201 -6.24 4.68 -1.67
C TYR A 201 -5.80 3.41 -0.92
N PHE A 202 -4.66 3.43 -0.22
CA PHE A 202 -4.18 2.25 0.50
C PHE A 202 -4.96 1.95 1.79
N ALA A 203 -5.76 2.90 2.29
CA ALA A 203 -6.58 2.72 3.49
C ALA A 203 -7.96 2.13 3.16
N ILE A 204 -8.34 2.07 1.87
CA ILE A 204 -9.64 1.57 1.49
C ILE A 204 -9.74 0.06 1.80
N THR A 205 -10.80 -0.30 2.51
CA THR A 205 -11.15 -1.69 2.80
C THR A 205 -12.58 -1.94 2.32
N TRP A 206 -12.83 -3.15 1.80
CA TRP A 206 -14.18 -3.57 1.47
C TRP A 206 -14.94 -3.84 2.77
N LYS A 207 -16.17 -3.33 2.87
CA LYS A 207 -17.06 -3.57 4.01
C LYS A 207 -18.06 -4.66 3.62
N SER A 208 -18.30 -5.59 4.55
CA SER A 208 -19.33 -6.61 4.37
C SER A 208 -20.69 -5.95 4.13
N GLY A 209 -21.39 -6.37 3.07
CA GLY A 209 -22.66 -5.79 2.62
C GLY A 209 -22.54 -4.77 1.49
N ASP A 210 -21.36 -4.24 1.20
CA ASP A 210 -21.15 -3.36 0.05
C ASP A 210 -21.06 -4.16 -1.25
N SER A 211 -21.67 -3.61 -2.32
CA SER A 211 -21.53 -4.17 -3.66
C SER A 211 -20.07 -4.09 -4.14
N TYR A 212 -19.50 -5.24 -4.49
CA TYR A 212 -18.12 -5.32 -5.00
C TYR A 212 -17.89 -4.46 -6.24
N SER A 213 -18.85 -4.35 -7.15
CA SER A 213 -18.70 -3.51 -8.35
C SER A 213 -18.59 -2.02 -7.99
N LYS A 214 -19.36 -1.55 -7.01
CA LYS A 214 -19.24 -0.18 -6.48
C LYS A 214 -17.90 0.02 -5.78
N HIS A 215 -17.42 -0.97 -5.04
CA HIS A 215 -16.12 -0.92 -4.38
C HIS A 215 -14.98 -0.85 -5.39
N LEU A 216 -15.03 -1.67 -6.45
CA LEU A 216 -14.04 -1.67 -7.53
C LEU A 216 -14.00 -0.31 -8.25
N ALA A 217 -15.16 0.23 -8.64
CA ALA A 217 -15.24 1.57 -9.26
C ALA A 217 -14.65 2.66 -8.34
N LYS A 218 -14.84 2.53 -7.02
CA LYS A 218 -14.22 3.44 -6.04
C LYS A 218 -12.70 3.29 -5.98
N ILE A 219 -12.18 2.05 -5.97
CA ILE A 219 -10.73 1.78 -6.02
C ILE A 219 -10.12 2.38 -7.29
N GLU A 220 -10.73 2.15 -8.46
CA GLU A 220 -10.23 2.68 -9.73
C GLU A 220 -10.24 4.22 -9.75
N SER A 221 -11.29 4.83 -9.19
CA SER A 221 -11.34 6.29 -9.06
C SER A 221 -10.22 6.78 -8.16
N LEU A 222 -10.03 6.19 -6.97
CA LEU A 222 -8.97 6.58 -6.04
C LEU A 222 -7.58 6.34 -6.61
N ALA A 223 -7.38 5.26 -7.38
CA ALA A 223 -6.11 4.97 -8.05
C ALA A 223 -5.71 6.08 -9.04
N LYS A 224 -6.69 6.60 -9.79
CA LYS A 224 -6.50 7.74 -10.69
C LYS A 224 -6.17 9.01 -9.92
N GLU A 225 -6.93 9.30 -8.85
CA GLU A 225 -6.69 10.51 -8.04
C GLU A 225 -5.36 10.47 -7.26
N ALA A 226 -4.88 9.28 -6.89
CA ALA A 226 -3.60 9.05 -6.21
C ALA A 226 -2.39 9.00 -7.16
N ASP A 227 -2.64 9.05 -8.47
CA ASP A 227 -1.64 8.95 -9.54
C ASP A 227 -0.71 7.73 -9.36
N LEU A 228 -1.30 6.55 -9.19
CA LEU A 228 -0.53 5.32 -8.93
C LEU A 228 0.33 4.91 -10.13
N VAL A 229 -0.06 5.28 -11.35
CA VAL A 229 0.66 4.92 -12.58
C VAL A 229 2.08 5.49 -12.57
N ASN A 230 2.25 6.69 -11.99
CA ASN A 230 3.55 7.36 -11.89
C ASN A 230 4.27 7.07 -10.57
N MET A 231 3.79 6.12 -9.76
CA MET A 231 4.47 5.72 -8.53
C MET A 231 5.48 4.60 -8.78
N SER A 232 6.67 4.77 -8.22
CA SER A 232 7.63 3.66 -8.14
C SER A 232 7.16 2.58 -7.15
N ILE A 233 7.64 1.34 -7.33
CA ILE A 233 7.35 0.22 -6.42
C ILE A 233 7.74 0.57 -4.97
N ASN A 234 8.88 1.23 -4.78
CA ASN A 234 9.34 1.69 -3.46
C ASN A 234 8.37 2.68 -2.81
N GLN A 235 7.75 3.56 -3.59
CA GLN A 235 6.72 4.48 -3.09
C GLN A 235 5.42 3.73 -2.78
N ILE A 236 5.00 2.78 -3.62
CA ILE A 236 3.82 1.94 -3.36
C ILE A 236 3.96 1.22 -2.02
N GLN A 237 5.10 0.57 -1.79
CA GLN A 237 5.41 -0.08 -0.51
C GLN A 237 5.44 0.93 0.66
N ALA A 238 6.02 2.11 0.45
CA ALA A 238 6.07 3.17 1.46
C ALA A 238 4.66 3.61 1.89
N PHE A 239 3.78 3.92 0.93
CA PHE A 239 2.42 4.38 1.23
C PHE A 239 1.53 3.25 1.77
N GLY A 240 1.74 2.00 1.35
CA GLY A 240 1.12 0.83 1.99
C GLY A 240 1.48 0.75 3.47
N LEU A 241 2.77 0.91 3.80
CA LEU A 241 3.24 0.95 5.19
C LEU A 241 2.67 2.15 5.95
N VAL A 242 2.67 3.37 5.38
CA VAL A 242 2.09 4.56 6.02
C VAL A 242 0.59 4.36 6.31
N SER A 243 -0.16 3.78 5.37
CA SER A 243 -1.59 3.48 5.55
C SER A 243 -1.84 2.50 6.70
N SER A 244 -0.94 1.53 6.90
CA SER A 244 -1.04 0.57 8.01
C SER A 244 -0.81 1.19 9.40
N VAL A 245 -0.26 2.40 9.51
CA VAL A 245 -0.10 3.13 10.78
C VAL A 245 -1.41 3.82 11.16
N TYR A 246 -2.41 3.03 11.57
CA TYR A 246 -3.75 3.55 11.90
C TYR A 246 -3.93 3.98 13.35
N ALA A 247 -3.13 3.45 14.28
CA ALA A 247 -3.31 3.70 15.72
C ALA A 247 -2.58 4.95 16.24
N ASP A 248 -1.50 5.37 15.59
CA ASP A 248 -0.69 6.52 16.00
C ASP A 248 -0.81 7.67 14.99
N GLU A 249 -1.80 8.54 15.20
CA GLU A 249 -2.05 9.72 14.36
C GLU A 249 -0.88 10.73 14.37
N LYS A 250 -0.08 10.76 15.45
CA LYS A 250 1.08 11.66 15.54
C LYS A 250 2.22 11.16 14.66
N LEU A 251 2.48 9.85 14.67
CA LEU A 251 3.42 9.22 13.75
C LEU A 251 2.94 9.35 12.31
N LYS A 252 1.66 9.04 12.04
CA LYS A 252 1.08 9.15 10.71
C LYS A 252 1.22 10.55 10.11
N ARG A 253 0.96 11.60 10.90
CA ARG A 253 1.18 13.00 10.47
C ARG A 253 2.64 13.26 10.09
N LYS A 254 3.59 12.84 10.94
CA LYS A 254 5.03 12.98 10.66
C LYS A 254 5.50 12.20 9.43
N LEU A 255 4.82 11.10 9.09
CA LEU A 255 5.11 10.32 7.88
C LEU A 255 4.54 10.98 6.62
N LEU A 256 3.36 11.60 6.72
CA LEU A 256 2.73 12.37 5.63
C LEU A 256 3.49 13.66 5.29
N GLU A 257 4.22 14.23 6.25
CA GLU A 257 5.12 15.38 6.06
C GLU A 257 6.40 15.02 5.27
N LEU A 258 6.68 13.74 5.01
CA LEU A 258 7.85 13.34 4.24
C LEU A 258 7.65 13.68 2.75
N GLU A 259 8.57 14.46 2.20
CA GLU A 259 8.66 14.67 0.76
C GLU A 259 9.15 13.38 0.07
N ASN A 260 8.40 12.90 -0.93
CA ASN A 260 8.73 11.72 -1.73
C ASN A 260 9.14 10.48 -0.88
N PRO A 261 8.23 9.94 -0.04
CA PRO A 261 8.57 8.86 0.88
C PRO A 261 9.00 7.60 0.14
N SER A 262 10.13 7.03 0.56
CA SER A 262 10.59 5.70 0.18
C SER A 262 10.39 4.72 1.33
N LEU A 263 10.34 3.42 1.06
CA LEU A 263 10.23 2.40 2.10
C LEU A 263 11.33 2.55 3.17
N LYS A 264 12.56 2.85 2.74
CA LYS A 264 13.72 3.06 3.63
C LYS A 264 13.51 4.25 4.55
N THR A 265 13.11 5.40 4.01
CA THR A 265 12.93 6.63 4.81
C THR A 265 11.77 6.50 5.79
N VAL A 266 10.68 5.84 5.38
CA VAL A 266 9.54 5.55 6.28
C VAL A 266 9.97 4.64 7.42
N LYS A 267 10.65 3.51 7.14
CA LYS A 267 11.16 2.60 8.18
C LYS A 267 12.09 3.32 9.16
N GLN A 268 13.02 4.14 8.66
CA GLN A 268 13.92 4.91 9.51
C GLN A 268 13.17 5.90 10.43
N LYS A 269 12.16 6.58 9.89
CA LYS A 269 11.35 7.54 10.66
C LYS A 269 10.52 6.85 11.75
N ILE A 270 9.95 5.67 11.47
CA ILE A 270 9.23 4.84 12.45
C ILE A 270 10.18 4.42 13.57
N LEU A 271 11.32 3.82 13.25
CA LEU A 271 12.30 3.38 14.26
C LEU A 271 12.83 4.54 15.12
N ALA A 272 13.05 5.72 14.51
CA ALA A 272 13.47 6.91 15.24
C ALA A 272 12.38 7.40 16.21
N TYR A 273 11.12 7.31 15.80
CA TYR A 273 9.98 7.70 16.61
C TYR A 273 9.77 6.74 17.80
N GLU A 274 9.86 5.43 17.58
CA GLU A 274 9.79 4.40 18.64
C GLU A 274 10.92 4.58 19.68
N LYS A 275 12.15 4.82 19.21
CA LYS A 275 13.29 5.13 20.09
C LYS A 275 13.04 6.37 20.95
N ALA A 276 12.43 7.40 20.38
CA ALA A 276 12.11 8.64 21.11
C ALA A 276 11.02 8.42 22.16
N ILE A 277 9.99 7.60 21.86
CA ILE A 277 8.98 7.20 22.84
C ILE A 277 9.65 6.43 23.98
N PHE A 278 10.45 5.41 23.67
CA PHE A 278 11.12 4.60 24.67
C PHE A 278 12.03 5.42 25.59
N ALA A 279 12.81 6.36 25.02
CA ALA A 279 13.65 7.27 25.79
C ALA A 279 12.86 8.22 26.70
N ALA A 280 11.65 8.62 26.30
CA ALA A 280 10.77 9.46 27.11
C ALA A 280 10.03 8.68 28.20
N THR A 281 9.73 7.39 27.97
CA THR A 281 9.04 6.53 28.94
C THR A 281 9.98 6.02 30.03
N ILE A 282 11.28 5.91 29.78
CA ILE A 282 12.24 5.61 30.84
C ILE A 282 12.34 6.85 31.75
N PRO A 283 11.82 6.81 32.98
CA PRO A 283 12.05 7.89 33.92
C PRO A 283 13.56 8.02 34.05
N SER A 284 14.07 9.25 33.95
CA SER A 284 15.49 9.55 34.07
C SER A 284 15.97 9.25 35.51
N THR A 285 16.03 7.98 35.89
CA THR A 285 16.50 7.46 37.17
C THR A 285 18.01 7.42 37.16
N SER A 286 18.60 8.61 37.15
CA SER A 286 19.78 8.93 37.95
C SER A 286 20.21 10.33 37.54
N THR A 287 19.55 11.33 38.14
CA THR A 287 20.21 12.63 38.28
C THR A 287 21.60 12.36 38.88
N ALA A 288 22.61 13.10 38.43
CA ALA A 288 23.98 12.96 38.95
C ALA A 288 24.05 13.13 40.49
N GLU A 289 23.03 13.75 41.09
CA GLU A 289 22.75 13.84 42.53
C GLU A 289 22.53 12.47 43.19
N GLU A 290 21.76 11.56 42.59
CA GLU A 290 21.48 10.25 43.20
C GLU A 290 22.71 9.32 43.11
N ARG A 291 23.55 9.48 42.08
CA ARG A 291 24.89 8.85 42.05
C ARG A 291 25.87 9.48 43.05
N LYS A 292 25.65 10.72 43.51
CA LYS A 292 26.39 11.31 44.64
C LYS A 292 25.88 10.75 45.97
N ARG A 293 24.58 10.45 46.11
CA ARG A 293 24.00 9.80 47.31
C ARG A 293 24.26 8.29 47.39
N ALA A 294 24.50 7.63 46.26
CA ALA A 294 24.99 6.26 46.17
C ALA A 294 26.52 6.15 46.30
N ARG A 295 27.25 7.24 46.60
CA ARG A 295 28.61 7.11 47.10
C ARG A 295 28.51 6.47 48.47
N CYS A 296 29.16 5.30 48.63
CA CYS A 296 29.34 4.68 49.94
C CYS A 296 29.70 5.78 50.95
N PRO A 297 28.90 6.01 52.01
CA PRO A 297 29.11 7.09 52.99
C PRO A 297 30.51 7.09 53.61
N ARG A 298 31.24 6.00 53.41
CA ARG A 298 32.53 5.67 54.00
C ARG A 298 33.63 5.45 52.97
N LYS A 299 33.49 5.97 51.75
CA LYS A 299 34.51 5.88 50.70
C LYS A 299 35.89 6.40 51.16
N SER A 300 35.91 7.40 52.04
CA SER A 300 37.13 7.94 52.65
C SER A 300 37.52 7.30 53.99
N SER A 301 36.70 6.42 54.56
CA SER A 301 37.05 5.81 55.85
C SER A 301 38.11 4.73 55.65
N VAL A 302 39.15 4.79 56.46
CA VAL A 302 40.20 3.79 56.55
C VAL A 302 39.72 2.65 57.46
N CYS A 303 39.88 1.41 57.04
CA CYS A 303 39.54 0.26 57.86
C CYS A 303 40.59 0.04 58.97
N ASN A 304 40.17 0.01 60.24
CA ASN A 304 41.09 -0.16 61.39
C ASN A 304 41.76 -1.55 61.44
N LYS A 305 41.26 -2.55 60.69
CA LYS A 305 41.86 -3.89 60.63
C LYS A 305 42.95 -4.03 59.57
N CYS A 306 42.79 -3.42 58.39
CA CYS A 306 43.70 -3.63 57.25
C CYS A 306 44.33 -2.36 56.68
N GLY A 307 43.96 -1.18 57.18
CA GLY A 307 44.48 0.12 56.73
C GLY A 307 44.03 0.57 55.33
N ARG A 308 43.17 -0.20 54.64
CA ARG A 308 42.68 0.16 53.30
C ARG A 308 41.41 1.01 53.38
N GLN A 309 41.24 1.94 52.44
CA GLN A 309 40.05 2.79 52.33
C GLN A 309 38.87 2.06 51.67
N GLY A 310 37.65 2.53 51.94
CA GLY A 310 36.43 2.09 51.23
C GLY A 310 35.58 1.03 51.93
N HIS A 311 35.93 0.60 53.14
CA HIS A 311 35.13 -0.31 53.97
C HIS A 311 35.45 -0.17 55.47
N LEU A 312 34.66 -0.80 56.34
CA LEU A 312 34.85 -0.81 57.81
C LEU A 312 35.29 -2.16 58.35
N SER A 313 35.79 -2.17 59.58
CA SER A 313 36.24 -3.38 60.29
C SER A 313 35.25 -4.56 60.25
N PRO A 314 33.91 -4.39 60.34
CA PRO A 314 32.96 -5.50 60.22
C PRO A 314 32.88 -6.11 58.81
N ALA A 315 33.19 -5.33 57.78
CA ALA A 315 33.22 -5.75 56.38
C ALA A 315 34.64 -6.09 55.89
N CYS A 316 35.62 -6.09 56.79
CA CYS A 316 37.02 -6.34 56.45
C CYS A 316 37.29 -7.83 56.27
N MET A 317 37.66 -8.23 55.06
CA MET A 317 37.99 -9.62 54.75
C MET A 317 39.48 -9.96 54.92
N SER A 318 40.29 -9.08 55.50
CA SER A 318 41.74 -9.30 55.65
C SER A 318 42.12 -10.45 56.60
N GLY A 319 41.15 -11.00 57.34
CA GLY A 319 41.34 -12.15 58.24
C GLY A 319 40.44 -13.33 57.93
N VAL A 320 39.63 -13.26 56.86
CA VAL A 320 38.88 -14.43 56.41
C VAL A 320 39.84 -15.23 55.53
N PRO A 321 40.22 -16.46 55.88
CA PRO A 321 40.96 -17.31 54.98
C PRO A 321 40.12 -17.43 53.72
N TYR A 322 40.59 -16.82 52.62
CA TYR A 322 39.98 -17.04 51.32
C TYR A 322 39.92 -18.56 51.14
N PRO A 323 38.75 -19.13 50.81
CA PRO A 323 38.68 -20.55 50.50
C PRO A 323 39.74 -20.80 49.44
N LYS A 324 40.74 -21.62 49.80
CA LYS A 324 41.81 -21.99 48.89
C LYS A 324 41.11 -22.50 47.63
N LYS A 325 41.48 -21.95 46.47
CA LYS A 325 41.07 -22.47 45.16
C LYS A 325 41.74 -23.82 44.93
N ASP A 326 41.47 -24.78 45.79
CA ASP A 326 41.88 -26.15 45.60
C ASP A 326 40.79 -26.80 44.74
N LYS A 327 41.17 -27.06 43.49
CA LYS A 327 40.38 -27.62 42.39
C LYS A 327 39.57 -26.57 41.61
N ALA A 328 40.26 -25.98 40.63
CA ALA A 328 39.62 -25.58 39.39
C ALA A 328 38.85 -26.79 38.83
N LEU A 329 37.52 -26.79 38.96
CA LEU A 329 36.69 -27.59 38.07
C LEU A 329 36.90 -26.99 36.67
N THR A 330 37.58 -27.77 35.85
CA THR A 330 37.68 -27.60 34.41
C THR A 330 36.26 -27.62 33.84
N LEU A 331 35.66 -26.44 33.67
CA LEU A 331 34.51 -26.27 32.81
C LEU A 331 35.00 -26.38 31.36
N PRO A 332 34.35 -27.19 30.50
CA PRO A 332 34.77 -27.34 29.13
C PRO A 332 34.60 -26.02 28.37
N ALA A 333 35.69 -25.57 27.75
CA ALA A 333 35.70 -24.44 26.85
C ALA A 333 34.85 -24.76 25.61
N ARG A 334 33.61 -24.29 25.59
CA ARG A 334 32.83 -24.17 24.36
C ARG A 334 31.98 -22.92 24.40
N ALA A 335 31.95 -22.26 23.24
CA ALA A 335 31.24 -21.03 22.90
C ALA A 335 31.87 -19.75 23.49
N PHE A 336 32.69 -19.08 22.68
CA PHE A 336 32.62 -17.64 22.37
C PHE A 336 33.80 -17.27 21.44
N GLN A 337 33.69 -17.66 20.18
CA GLN A 337 34.36 -16.95 19.08
C GLN A 337 33.30 -16.65 18.02
N ALA A 338 32.70 -15.48 18.13
CA ALA A 338 32.08 -14.79 17.02
C ALA A 338 32.38 -13.30 17.20
N LEU A 339 32.71 -12.66 16.08
CA LEU A 339 32.88 -11.21 15.87
C LEU A 339 34.30 -10.66 16.06
N LYS A 340 35.14 -10.91 15.05
CA LYS A 340 36.05 -9.87 14.53
C LYS A 340 36.20 -9.99 13.01
N SER A 341 35.43 -9.13 12.34
CA SER A 341 35.68 -8.40 11.09
C SER A 341 36.66 -8.97 10.05
N THR A 342 36.19 -9.14 8.82
CA THR A 342 36.96 -8.83 7.61
C THR A 342 36.13 -8.05 6.60
N SER A 343 36.70 -6.94 6.17
CA SER A 343 36.32 -6.08 5.06
C SER A 343 37.03 -6.52 3.78
N SER A 344 36.53 -5.99 2.65
CA SER A 344 37.15 -5.97 1.30
C SER A 344 37.04 -7.29 0.53
N ALA A 345 37.02 -7.36 -0.79
CA ALA A 345 36.67 -6.51 -1.94
C ALA A 345 36.95 -7.43 -3.15
N GLU A 346 36.14 -7.29 -4.22
CA GLU A 346 36.43 -7.66 -5.61
C GLU A 346 36.39 -9.13 -6.13
N HIS A 347 35.69 -9.22 -7.28
CA HIS A 347 35.98 -9.98 -8.51
C HIS A 347 35.57 -11.46 -8.68
N SER A 348 34.57 -11.63 -9.56
CA SER A 348 34.59 -12.43 -10.80
C SER A 348 35.02 -13.90 -10.73
N LYS A 349 34.04 -14.81 -10.90
CA LYS A 349 33.95 -15.70 -12.08
C LYS A 349 32.76 -16.66 -11.96
N GLU A 350 32.01 -16.69 -13.05
CA GLU A 350 31.01 -17.68 -13.43
C GLU A 350 31.69 -19.03 -13.71
N PRO A 351 31.01 -20.15 -13.42
CA PRO A 351 31.20 -21.34 -14.24
C PRO A 351 29.88 -21.85 -14.81
N GLU A 352 29.92 -22.11 -16.12
CA GLU A 352 28.99 -22.95 -16.86
C GLU A 352 28.93 -24.36 -16.24
N THR A 353 27.71 -24.90 -16.06
CA THR A 353 27.52 -26.35 -15.97
C THR A 353 26.27 -26.76 -16.75
N VAL A 354 26.52 -27.42 -17.87
CA VAL A 354 25.66 -28.41 -18.53
C VAL A 354 25.45 -29.57 -17.56
N GLY A 355 24.20 -30.02 -17.39
CA GLY A 355 23.90 -31.18 -16.54
C GLY A 355 22.42 -31.56 -16.54
N GLN A 356 22.13 -32.56 -17.35
CA GLN A 356 20.93 -33.41 -17.44
C GLN A 356 19.95 -33.40 -16.26
N ASN A 357 18.65 -33.31 -16.60
CA ASN A 357 17.53 -33.71 -15.73
C ASN A 357 17.41 -35.24 -15.70
N PRO A 358 17.42 -35.88 -14.53
CA PRO A 358 16.90 -37.22 -14.35
C PRO A 358 15.77 -37.17 -13.34
N PHE A 359 14.50 -37.15 -13.75
CA PHE A 359 13.33 -37.62 -12.99
C PHE A 359 12.08 -37.33 -13.85
N GLU A 360 11.77 -38.23 -14.78
CA GLU A 360 10.39 -38.43 -15.22
C GLU A 360 9.66 -39.17 -14.08
N TYR A 361 8.53 -38.64 -13.64
CA TYR A 361 7.58 -39.35 -12.79
C TYR A 361 6.26 -39.39 -13.55
N GLU A 362 5.80 -40.60 -13.87
CA GLU A 362 4.51 -40.84 -14.52
C GLU A 362 3.34 -40.47 -13.59
N GLU A 363 2.44 -39.63 -14.10
CA GLU A 363 1.13 -39.37 -13.51
C GLU A 363 0.18 -40.53 -13.87
N SER A 364 0.14 -41.56 -13.04
CA SER A 364 -0.89 -42.61 -13.15
C SER A 364 -1.19 -43.19 -11.77
N ASP A 365 -2.09 -42.54 -11.02
CA ASP A 365 -3.03 -43.23 -10.10
C ASP A 365 -4.02 -42.32 -9.35
N PHE A 366 -3.96 -40.99 -9.49
CA PHE A 366 -4.81 -40.11 -8.68
C PHE A 366 -6.26 -39.95 -9.18
N VAL A 367 -6.56 -40.35 -10.43
CA VAL A 367 -7.89 -40.18 -11.06
C VAL A 367 -8.93 -41.16 -10.49
N SER A 368 -8.51 -42.28 -9.91
CA SER A 368 -9.44 -43.30 -9.40
C SER A 368 -10.06 -42.97 -8.04
N HIS A 369 -9.53 -41.99 -7.29
CA HIS A 369 -10.05 -41.65 -5.96
C HIS A 369 -11.09 -40.50 -5.97
N VAL A 370 -11.09 -39.64 -6.99
CA VAL A 370 -12.00 -38.49 -7.07
C VAL A 370 -13.40 -38.90 -7.54
N CYS A 371 -13.53 -39.92 -8.40
CA CYS A 371 -14.84 -40.40 -8.87
C CYS A 371 -15.68 -41.13 -7.81
N ALA A 372 -15.10 -41.52 -6.66
CA ALA A 372 -15.85 -42.16 -5.58
C ALA A 372 -16.57 -41.15 -4.65
N MET A 373 -16.16 -39.88 -4.62
CA MET A 373 -16.78 -38.88 -3.73
C MET A 373 -17.97 -38.14 -4.35
N GLU A 374 -18.08 -38.05 -5.68
CA GLU A 374 -19.22 -37.38 -6.35
C GLU A 374 -20.51 -38.21 -6.34
N ALA A 375 -20.42 -39.54 -6.14
CA ALA A 375 -21.59 -40.41 -6.04
C ALA A 375 -22.35 -40.29 -4.70
N VAL A 376 -21.74 -39.72 -3.65
CA VAL A 376 -22.34 -39.62 -2.32
C VAL A 376 -23.10 -38.30 -2.11
N GLN A 377 -22.81 -37.25 -2.90
CA GLN A 377 -23.46 -35.93 -2.75
C GLN A 377 -24.73 -35.74 -3.58
N SER A 378 -25.04 -36.67 -4.49
CA SER A 378 -26.26 -36.59 -5.33
C SER A 378 -27.53 -37.16 -4.66
N ALA A 379 -27.42 -37.64 -3.41
CA ALA A 379 -28.54 -38.24 -2.66
C ALA A 379 -28.79 -37.52 -1.32
N SER A 380 -29.18 -36.24 -1.36
CA SER A 380 -29.89 -35.62 -0.24
C SER A 380 -30.80 -34.50 -0.73
N GLY A 381 -32.09 -34.83 -0.83
CA GLY A 381 -33.12 -33.98 -1.41
C GLY A 381 -33.64 -32.87 -0.49
N SER A 382 -34.20 -31.87 -1.16
CA SER A 382 -35.42 -31.11 -0.84
C SER A 382 -35.70 -30.74 0.63
N ARG A 383 -35.49 -29.46 0.97
CA ARG A 383 -36.26 -28.78 2.03
C ARG A 383 -37.01 -27.59 1.47
N ALA A 384 -38.33 -27.69 1.53
CA ALA A 384 -39.28 -26.63 1.23
C ALA A 384 -39.21 -25.51 2.29
N THR A 385 -39.23 -24.26 1.84
CA THR A 385 -39.39 -23.07 2.69
C THR A 385 -40.86 -22.82 3.03
N PRO A 386 -41.22 -22.52 4.29
CA PRO A 386 -42.61 -22.20 4.66
C PRO A 386 -42.98 -20.77 4.24
N ARG A 387 -44.19 -20.61 3.67
CA ARG A 387 -44.82 -19.32 3.42
C ARG A 387 -45.51 -18.83 4.70
N ILE A 388 -45.14 -17.65 5.17
CA ILE A 388 -45.82 -16.94 6.26
C ILE A 388 -46.85 -16.00 5.64
N ASN A 389 -48.13 -16.22 5.91
CA ASN A 389 -49.21 -15.29 5.58
C ASN A 389 -49.46 -14.37 6.77
N VAL A 390 -49.28 -13.06 6.58
CA VAL A 390 -49.63 -12.04 7.57
C VAL A 390 -51.00 -11.46 7.20
N HIS A 391 -51.96 -11.59 8.11
CA HIS A 391 -53.28 -10.98 7.99
C HIS A 391 -53.27 -9.64 8.75
N ILE A 392 -53.49 -8.54 8.03
CA ILE A 392 -53.69 -7.21 8.64
C ILE A 392 -55.20 -6.99 8.70
N ARG A 393 -55.75 -6.86 9.91
CA ARG A 393 -57.10 -6.33 10.12
C ARG A 393 -57.01 -4.81 10.23
N SER A 394 -57.76 -4.10 9.40
CA SER A 394 -57.96 -2.64 9.52
C SER A 394 -59.03 -2.32 10.57
N PRO A 395 -58.94 -1.17 11.25
CA PRO A 395 -59.97 -0.68 12.16
C PRO A 395 -61.26 -0.26 11.45
#